data_AF-A0A841QIV9-F1
#
_entry.id   AF-A0A841QIV9-F1
#
_cell.length_a   1.000
_cell.length_b   1.000
_cell.length_c   1.000
_cell.angle_alpha   90.00
_cell.angle_beta   90.00
_cell.angle_gamma   90.00
#
_symmetry.space_group_name_H-M   'P 1'
#
loop_
_entity.id
_entity.type
_entity.pdbx_description
1 polymer ?
#
loop_
_entity_poly.entity_id
_entity_poly.type
_entity_poly.pdbx_seq_one_letter_code
_entity_poly.pdbx_strand_id
1 'polypeptide(L)'
;MAYILLRSNLDELVLLEFRDRPVILNYETIAGITGLSERLRFGFAEPLVCWPRENNPGEISWYAEGESQFRQITLFPAEERETLLRDLATEIIRLRQSVLMAGTSDIHLLDFALIIPGAEAIFTDGDRFVLAPWGAMAGREKGLKLSDRAVDFGKSFLGQLLEQETSPVMDRHESVKIDKSDPFEVTEPPASRGVFKQDISSVAGQEMPFPEVSVAAVSYDGQLPMSGASSVVLHILAFISFFLLTLWAALTVIGRSHGFGVDFPVIGRYFGAGLPS
;
A
#
# COMPACT_ATOMS: atom_id res chain seq x y z
N MET A 1 -2.84 -6.19 20.05
CA MET A 1 -3.95 -5.23 20.29
C MET A 1 -4.18 -4.47 18.99
N ALA A 2 -5.42 -4.15 18.62
CA ALA A 2 -5.71 -3.40 17.40
C ALA A 2 -5.84 -1.89 17.70
N TYR A 3 -5.16 -1.06 16.92
CA TYR A 3 -5.15 0.40 17.03
C TYR A 3 -5.76 1.03 15.78
N ILE A 4 -6.62 2.04 15.96
CA ILE A 4 -7.04 2.92 14.87
C ILE A 4 -5.92 3.92 14.65
N LEU A 5 -5.29 3.88 13.48
CA LEU A 5 -4.22 4.80 13.10
C LEU A 5 -4.77 6.10 12.51
N LEU A 6 -5.82 5.97 11.69
CA LEU A 6 -6.39 7.08 10.94
C LEU A 6 -7.88 6.84 10.68
N ARG A 7 -8.65 7.92 10.71
CA ARG A 7 -10.03 7.96 10.22
C ARG A 7 -10.15 9.09 9.20
N SER A 8 -10.84 8.84 8.10
CA SER A 8 -11.02 9.81 7.04
C SER A 8 -12.42 9.68 6.44
N ASN A 9 -13.02 10.80 6.08
CA ASN A 9 -14.26 10.79 5.31
C ASN A 9 -13.95 10.38 3.86
N LEU A 10 -14.81 9.56 3.26
CA LEU A 10 -14.59 9.09 1.88
C LEU A 10 -14.75 10.21 0.83
N ASP A 11 -15.48 11.28 1.16
CA ASP A 11 -15.68 12.44 0.29
C ASP A 11 -14.48 13.40 0.26
N GLU A 12 -13.50 13.18 1.13
CA GLU A 12 -12.22 13.89 1.19
C GLU A 12 -11.08 13.08 0.54
N LEU A 13 -11.38 11.91 -0.04
CA LEU A 13 -10.40 11.00 -0.60
C LEU A 13 -10.61 10.74 -2.09
N VAL A 14 -9.50 10.54 -2.79
CA VAL A 14 -9.45 9.95 -4.12
C VAL A 14 -8.88 8.55 -3.96
N LEU A 15 -9.69 7.51 -4.19
CA LEU A 15 -9.21 6.14 -4.13
C LEU A 15 -8.49 5.80 -5.44
N LEU A 16 -7.33 5.17 -5.31
CA LEU A 16 -6.58 4.68 -6.44
C LEU A 16 -7.21 3.40 -6.97
N GLU A 17 -7.27 3.25 -8.29
CA GLU A 17 -7.81 2.07 -8.95
C GLU A 17 -6.73 1.17 -9.53
N PHE A 18 -6.93 -0.13 -9.37
CA PHE A 18 -6.17 -1.17 -10.06
C PHE A 18 -7.15 -2.18 -10.65
N ARG A 19 -7.15 -2.30 -11.99
CA ARG A 19 -8.08 -3.19 -12.74
C ARG A 19 -9.55 -2.93 -12.39
N ASP A 20 -9.99 -1.67 -12.51
CA ASP A 20 -11.37 -1.22 -12.29
C ASP A 20 -11.89 -1.47 -10.85
N ARG A 21 -10.98 -1.57 -9.88
CA ARG A 21 -11.32 -1.75 -8.47
C ARG A 21 -10.47 -0.85 -7.59
N PRO A 22 -11.04 -0.25 -6.52
CA PRO A 22 -10.26 0.45 -5.52
C PRO A 22 -9.17 -0.44 -4.93
N VAL A 23 -7.94 0.06 -4.90
CA VAL A 23 -6.77 -0.65 -4.37
C VAL A 23 -7.01 -1.11 -2.93
N ILE A 24 -7.68 -0.27 -2.13
CA ILE A 24 -8.05 -0.56 -0.73
C ILE A 24 -8.87 -1.84 -0.54
N LEU A 25 -9.58 -2.32 -1.58
CA LEU A 25 -10.34 -3.56 -1.52
C LEU A 25 -9.48 -4.82 -1.70
N ASN A 26 -8.18 -4.67 -1.99
CA ASN A 26 -7.24 -5.77 -2.18
C ASN A 26 -6.35 -6.00 -0.94
N TYR A 27 -6.84 -5.68 0.26
CA TYR A 27 -6.05 -5.78 1.49
C TYR A 27 -5.47 -7.18 1.70
N GLU A 28 -6.25 -8.25 1.54
CA GLU A 28 -5.76 -9.63 1.72
C GLU A 28 -4.58 -9.96 0.79
N THR A 29 -4.64 -9.51 -0.47
CA THR A 29 -3.53 -9.70 -1.42
C THR A 29 -2.30 -8.90 -0.99
N ILE A 30 -2.49 -7.64 -0.60
CA ILE A 30 -1.42 -6.76 -0.13
C ILE A 30 -0.78 -7.28 1.17
N ALA A 31 -1.59 -7.77 2.11
CA ALA A 31 -1.14 -8.39 3.36
C ALA A 31 -0.37 -9.69 3.05
N GLY A 32 -0.88 -10.50 2.12
CA GLY A 32 -0.19 -11.70 1.63
C GLY A 32 1.19 -11.40 1.02
N ILE A 33 1.32 -10.29 0.28
CA ILE A 33 2.60 -9.81 -0.26
C ILE A 33 3.60 -9.51 0.86
N THR A 34 3.17 -8.84 1.95
CA THR A 34 4.05 -8.60 3.10
C THR A 34 4.45 -9.89 3.83
N GLY A 35 3.59 -10.92 3.78
CA GLY A 35 3.87 -12.26 4.30
C GLY A 35 4.88 -13.08 3.50
N LEU A 36 5.30 -12.63 2.30
CA LEU A 36 6.33 -13.31 1.50
C LEU A 36 7.72 -13.26 2.15
N SER A 37 7.95 -12.35 3.10
CA SER A 37 9.22 -12.22 3.82
C SER A 37 8.97 -12.29 5.33
N GLU A 38 9.39 -13.39 5.96
CA GLU A 38 9.17 -13.65 7.39
C GLU A 38 9.81 -12.62 8.34
N ARG A 39 10.72 -11.78 7.83
CA ARG A 39 11.47 -10.79 8.63
C ARG A 39 11.14 -9.35 8.27
N LEU A 40 10.11 -9.12 7.46
CA LEU A 40 9.76 -7.79 7.02
C LEU A 40 9.20 -7.00 8.21
N ARG A 41 9.79 -5.85 8.51
CA ARG A 41 9.32 -4.94 9.56
C ARG A 41 8.30 -3.93 9.01
N PHE A 42 7.53 -4.31 8.01
CA PHE A 42 6.67 -3.41 7.25
C PHE A 42 5.31 -4.05 6.98
N GLY A 43 4.27 -3.23 6.98
CA GLY A 43 2.90 -3.66 6.74
C GLY A 43 1.99 -2.55 6.24
N PHE A 44 0.78 -2.94 5.86
CA PHE A 44 -0.29 -2.03 5.48
C PHE A 44 -1.38 -2.10 6.54
N ALA A 45 -1.96 -0.95 6.89
CA ALA A 45 -3.09 -0.93 7.82
C ALA A 45 -4.32 -1.57 7.17
N GLU A 46 -5.14 -2.30 7.92
CA GLU A 46 -6.40 -2.83 7.41
C GLU A 46 -7.43 -1.71 7.22
N PRO A 47 -8.02 -1.54 6.03
CA PRO A 47 -9.11 -0.62 5.79
C PRO A 47 -10.44 -1.23 6.23
N LEU A 48 -11.14 -0.60 7.17
CA LEU A 48 -12.57 -0.82 7.37
C LEU A 48 -13.34 0.32 6.72
N VAL A 49 -14.03 0.00 5.63
CA VAL A 49 -14.73 0.97 4.80
C VAL A 49 -16.24 0.92 5.06
N CYS A 50 -16.78 2.05 5.49
CA CYS A 50 -18.21 2.32 5.53
C CYS A 50 -18.57 3.14 4.29
N TRP A 51 -19.05 2.48 3.23
CA TRP A 51 -19.37 3.16 1.96
C TRP A 51 -20.49 4.21 2.10
N PRO A 52 -20.46 5.27 1.29
CA PRO A 52 -21.47 6.33 1.33
C PRO A 52 -22.88 5.79 1.10
N ARG A 53 -23.87 6.41 1.74
CA ARG A 53 -25.32 6.18 1.54
C ARG A 53 -26.04 7.53 1.55
N GLU A 54 -27.32 7.58 1.18
CA GLU A 54 -28.09 8.83 0.97
C GLU A 54 -27.85 9.96 2.00
N ASN A 55 -27.64 9.63 3.28
CA ASN A 55 -27.37 10.60 4.36
C ASN A 55 -26.03 10.37 5.09
N ASN A 56 -25.11 9.59 4.52
CA ASN A 56 -23.80 9.30 5.12
C ASN A 56 -22.71 9.49 4.05
N PRO A 57 -21.76 10.43 4.22
CA PRO A 57 -20.67 10.66 3.27
C PRO A 57 -19.72 9.45 3.15
N GLY A 58 -19.84 8.47 4.04
CA GLY A 58 -18.97 7.31 4.13
C GLY A 58 -17.67 7.64 4.86
N GLU A 59 -17.08 6.62 5.46
CA GLU A 59 -15.87 6.73 6.27
C GLU A 59 -14.94 5.55 5.99
N ILE A 60 -13.65 5.78 6.10
CA ILE A 60 -12.65 4.74 6.17
C ILE A 60 -11.85 4.87 7.47
N SER A 61 -11.72 3.76 8.18
CA SER A 61 -10.87 3.65 9.36
C SER A 61 -9.73 2.67 9.06
N TRP A 62 -8.49 3.06 9.38
CA TRP A 62 -7.28 2.26 9.16
C TRP A 62 -6.77 1.64 10.45
N TYR A 63 -6.63 0.32 10.48
CA TYR A 63 -6.28 -0.43 11.69
C TYR A 63 -4.93 -1.12 11.56
N ALA A 64 -4.21 -1.19 12.67
CA ALA A 64 -3.00 -2.02 12.74
C ALA A 64 -2.96 -2.78 14.05
N GLU A 65 -2.50 -4.03 13.97
CA GLU A 65 -2.18 -4.81 15.16
C GLU A 65 -0.75 -4.54 15.61
N GLY A 66 -0.59 -4.31 16.92
CA GLY A 66 0.70 -4.13 17.56
C GLY A 66 0.64 -4.44 19.06
N GLU A 67 1.83 -4.56 19.65
CA GLU A 67 2.00 -4.65 21.10
C GLU A 67 2.11 -3.25 21.74
N SER A 68 2.66 -2.30 20.99
CA SER A 68 2.88 -0.91 21.37
C SER A 68 2.03 0.04 20.50
N GLN A 69 1.93 1.30 20.95
CA GLN A 69 1.19 2.32 20.22
C GLN A 69 2.02 2.86 19.05
N PHE A 70 1.47 2.77 17.85
CA PHE A 70 2.01 3.41 16.66
C PHE A 70 1.90 4.93 16.75
N ARG A 71 2.96 5.64 16.33
CA ARG A 71 2.96 7.11 16.16
C ARG A 71 3.40 7.49 14.76
N GLN A 72 2.93 8.62 14.25
CA GLN A 72 3.35 9.11 12.93
C GLN A 72 4.84 9.42 12.93
N ILE A 73 5.54 9.05 11.85
CA ILE A 73 6.99 9.23 11.73
C ILE A 73 7.40 10.71 11.79
N THR A 74 6.51 11.62 11.41
CA THR A 74 6.71 13.08 11.44
C THR A 74 6.83 13.64 12.86
N LEU A 75 6.32 12.92 13.86
CA LEU A 75 6.36 13.31 15.27
C LEU A 75 7.70 12.94 15.96
N PHE A 76 8.57 12.20 15.28
CA PHE A 76 9.90 11.88 15.75
C PHE A 76 10.87 13.06 15.54
N PRO A 77 11.91 13.20 16.39
CA PRO A 77 13.02 14.14 16.15
C PRO A 77 13.66 13.92 14.77
N ALA A 78 14.22 14.98 14.17
CA ALA A 78 14.70 14.94 12.79
C ALA A 78 15.74 13.82 12.54
N GLU A 79 16.75 13.68 13.42
CA GLU A 79 17.79 12.66 13.30
C GLU A 79 17.23 11.22 13.38
N GLU A 80 16.28 10.99 14.29
CA GLU A 80 15.61 9.70 14.46
C GLU A 80 14.71 9.40 13.27
N ARG A 81 13.95 10.40 12.81
CA ARG A 81 13.08 10.31 11.63
C ARG A 81 13.85 9.97 10.36
N GLU A 82 14.99 10.61 10.12
CA GLU A 82 15.85 10.30 8.96
C GLU A 82 16.37 8.85 9.01
N THR A 83 16.74 8.37 10.19
CA THR A 83 17.17 6.97 10.37
C THR A 83 16.01 6.01 10.10
N LEU A 84 14.82 6.28 10.64
CA LEU A 84 13.62 5.48 10.41
C LEU A 84 13.17 5.47 8.94
N LEU A 85 13.30 6.59 8.22
CA LEU A 85 12.98 6.66 6.79
C LEU A 85 13.93 5.82 5.94
N ARG A 86 15.22 5.76 6.29
CA ARG A 86 16.20 4.88 5.61
C ARG A 86 15.92 3.39 5.89
N ASP A 87 15.58 3.07 7.13
CA ASP A 87 15.16 1.72 7.51
C ASP A 87 13.90 1.31 6.73
N LEU A 88 12.89 2.19 6.66
CA LEU A 88 11.69 1.97 5.86
C LEU A 88 12.02 1.74 4.39
N ALA A 89 12.88 2.57 3.80
CA ALA A 89 13.31 2.42 2.41
C ALA A 89 13.92 1.03 2.18
N THR A 90 14.79 0.59 3.09
CA THR A 90 15.38 -0.76 3.05
C THR A 90 14.32 -1.86 3.09
N GLU A 91 13.31 -1.75 3.97
CA GLU A 91 12.21 -2.72 4.05
C GLU A 91 11.38 -2.75 2.75
N ILE A 92 11.09 -1.59 2.15
CA ILE A 92 10.35 -1.51 0.89
C ILE A 92 11.16 -2.11 -0.27
N ILE A 93 12.48 -1.87 -0.35
CA ILE A 93 13.35 -2.51 -1.34
C ILE A 93 13.26 -4.03 -1.21
N ARG A 94 13.39 -4.56 0.01
CA ARG A 94 13.28 -6.01 0.28
C ARG A 94 11.92 -6.57 -0.12
N LEU A 95 10.83 -5.85 0.19
CA LEU A 95 9.48 -6.26 -0.19
C LEU A 95 9.34 -6.36 -1.70
N ARG A 96 9.73 -5.30 -2.43
CA ARG A 96 9.66 -5.27 -3.90
C ARG A 96 10.50 -6.39 -4.52
N GLN A 97 11.71 -6.61 -4.02
CA GLN A 97 12.57 -7.71 -4.48
C GLN A 97 11.92 -9.08 -4.23
N SER A 98 11.28 -9.27 -3.06
CA SER A 98 10.60 -10.53 -2.73
C SER A 98 9.44 -10.81 -3.69
N VAL A 99 8.64 -9.79 -4.01
CA VAL A 99 7.53 -9.87 -4.99
C VAL A 99 8.05 -10.20 -6.39
N LEU A 100 9.12 -9.54 -6.83
CA LEU A 100 9.75 -9.80 -8.12
C LEU A 100 10.32 -11.24 -8.20
N MET A 101 10.98 -11.70 -7.15
CA MET A 101 11.56 -13.05 -7.08
C MET A 101 10.48 -14.15 -7.01
N ALA A 102 9.34 -13.86 -6.39
CA ALA A 102 8.19 -14.76 -6.35
C ALA A 102 7.47 -14.87 -7.71
N GLY A 103 7.82 -14.04 -8.70
CA GLY A 103 7.20 -14.05 -10.02
C GLY A 103 5.72 -13.64 -10.02
N THR A 104 5.26 -12.95 -8.98
CA THR A 104 3.86 -12.52 -8.86
C THR A 104 3.57 -11.37 -9.81
N SER A 105 2.39 -11.36 -10.44
CA SER A 105 1.90 -10.22 -11.24
C SER A 105 1.51 -9.00 -10.40
N ASP A 106 1.63 -9.10 -9.08
CA ASP A 106 1.05 -8.15 -8.13
C ASP A 106 1.99 -6.99 -7.78
N ILE A 107 3.15 -6.89 -8.46
CA ILE A 107 4.07 -5.76 -8.30
C ILE A 107 3.40 -4.41 -8.58
N HIS A 108 2.53 -4.34 -9.58
CA HIS A 108 1.80 -3.12 -9.88
C HIS A 108 0.77 -2.80 -8.79
N LEU A 109 0.07 -3.81 -8.27
CA LEU A 109 -0.85 -3.61 -7.14
C LEU A 109 -0.10 -3.09 -5.91
N LEU A 110 1.09 -3.65 -5.62
CA LEU A 110 1.98 -3.15 -4.58
C LEU A 110 2.41 -1.70 -4.85
N ASP A 111 2.81 -1.37 -6.08
CA ASP A 111 3.18 0.00 -6.46
C ASP A 111 2.06 0.99 -6.12
N PHE A 112 0.82 0.68 -6.51
CA PHE A 112 -0.35 1.49 -6.20
C PHE A 112 -0.63 1.60 -4.69
N ALA A 113 -0.37 0.55 -3.90
CA ALA A 113 -0.51 0.60 -2.45
C ALA A 113 0.60 1.43 -1.78
N LEU A 114 1.80 1.47 -2.36
CA LEU A 114 2.92 2.27 -1.84
C LEU A 114 2.83 3.76 -2.19
N ILE A 115 1.83 4.17 -2.97
CA ILE A 115 1.59 5.58 -3.26
C ILE A 115 0.85 6.19 -2.07
N ILE A 116 1.60 6.95 -1.28
CA ILE A 116 1.13 7.66 -0.08
C ILE A 116 1.33 9.18 -0.24
N PRO A 117 0.53 10.02 0.44
CA PRO A 117 0.59 11.48 0.28
C PRO A 117 1.90 12.11 0.77
N GLY A 118 2.58 11.46 1.73
CA GLY A 118 3.79 11.99 2.35
C GLY A 118 4.21 11.17 3.58
N ALA A 119 5.16 11.71 4.34
CA ALA A 119 5.69 11.05 5.53
C ALA A 119 4.65 10.88 6.64
N GLU A 120 3.64 11.75 6.70
CA GLU A 120 2.52 11.70 7.65
C GLU A 120 1.67 10.42 7.53
N ALA A 121 1.75 9.72 6.40
CA ALA A 121 1.07 8.45 6.18
C ALA A 121 1.85 7.23 6.69
N ILE A 122 3.00 7.46 7.33
CA ILE A 122 3.86 6.42 7.88
C ILE A 122 3.71 6.41 9.40
N PHE A 123 3.30 5.26 9.91
CA PHE A 123 3.15 5.00 11.34
C PHE A 123 4.20 3.98 11.78
N THR A 124 4.80 4.19 12.95
CA THR A 124 5.78 3.25 13.49
C THR A 124 5.78 3.30 15.01
N ASP A 125 6.09 2.16 15.62
CA ASP A 125 6.40 2.01 17.04
C ASP A 125 7.92 1.96 17.31
N GLY A 126 8.73 2.13 16.27
CA GLY A 126 10.20 2.00 16.26
C GLY A 126 10.69 0.66 15.72
N ASP A 127 9.88 -0.40 15.84
CA ASP A 127 10.25 -1.76 15.41
C ASP A 127 9.56 -2.17 14.11
N ARG A 128 8.34 -1.70 13.88
CA ARG A 128 7.53 -1.98 12.68
C ARG A 128 7.04 -0.69 12.05
N PHE A 129 6.95 -0.69 10.73
CA PHE A 129 6.34 0.35 9.91
C PHE A 129 4.97 -0.11 9.40
N VAL A 130 4.00 0.80 9.44
CA VAL A 130 2.67 0.60 8.89
C VAL A 130 2.26 1.82 8.07
N LEU A 131 1.75 1.59 6.85
CA LEU A 131 1.21 2.66 6.02
C LEU A 131 -0.29 2.86 6.23
N ALA A 132 -0.71 4.12 6.41
CA ALA A 132 -2.10 4.56 6.43
C ALA A 132 -2.19 6.08 6.11
N PRO A 133 -3.01 6.55 5.16
CA PRO A 133 -3.78 5.75 4.22
C PRO A 133 -2.87 5.16 3.13
N TRP A 134 -3.27 4.02 2.58
CA TRP A 134 -2.69 3.49 1.34
C TRP A 134 -3.81 3.25 0.32
N GLY A 135 -3.48 3.22 -0.97
CA GLY A 135 -4.48 3.07 -2.03
C GLY A 135 -5.48 4.23 -2.12
N ALA A 136 -5.19 5.36 -1.47
CA ALA A 136 -6.01 6.57 -1.45
C ALA A 136 -5.13 7.82 -1.27
N MET A 137 -5.54 8.93 -1.88
CA MET A 137 -4.91 10.25 -1.78
C MET A 137 -5.91 11.28 -1.28
N ALA A 138 -5.43 12.42 -0.78
CA ALA A 138 -6.28 13.53 -0.41
C ALA A 138 -6.99 14.11 -1.65
N GLY A 139 -8.31 14.23 -1.57
CA GLY A 139 -9.17 14.88 -2.55
C GLY A 139 -9.32 16.37 -2.25
N ARG A 140 -9.36 17.19 -3.30
CA ARG A 140 -9.61 18.65 -3.19
C ARG A 140 -11.08 19.02 -3.39
N GLU A 141 -11.89 18.08 -3.87
CA GLU A 141 -13.28 18.29 -4.23
C GLU A 141 -14.15 17.28 -3.49
N LYS A 142 -15.35 17.71 -3.09
CA LYS A 142 -16.29 16.85 -2.38
C LYS A 142 -16.79 15.71 -3.25
N GLY A 143 -16.96 14.55 -2.61
CA GLY A 143 -17.56 13.36 -3.18
C GLY A 143 -16.50 12.27 -3.41
N LEU A 144 -16.92 11.01 -3.32
CA LEU A 144 -16.03 9.88 -3.52
C LEU A 144 -15.54 9.84 -4.97
N LYS A 145 -14.23 9.72 -5.14
CA LYS A 145 -13.59 9.70 -6.45
C LYS A 145 -12.69 8.49 -6.62
N LEU A 146 -12.61 8.05 -7.86
CA LEU A 146 -11.72 6.98 -8.28
C LEU A 146 -10.72 7.54 -9.30
N SER A 147 -9.49 7.07 -9.23
CA SER A 147 -8.42 7.45 -10.16
C SER A 147 -7.69 6.22 -10.65
N ASP A 148 -7.87 5.92 -11.93
CA ASP A 148 -7.11 4.94 -12.71
C ASP A 148 -5.74 5.46 -13.16
N ARG A 149 -5.52 6.78 -13.06
CA ARG A 149 -4.29 7.40 -13.57
C ARG A 149 -3.09 6.70 -12.98
N ALA A 150 -2.19 6.31 -13.88
CA ALA A 150 -0.86 5.83 -13.61
C ALA A 150 -0.08 6.86 -12.79
N VAL A 151 -0.35 6.92 -11.49
CA VAL A 151 0.49 7.64 -10.55
C VAL A 151 1.78 6.84 -10.54
N ASP A 152 2.76 7.39 -11.23
CA ASP A 152 4.07 6.79 -11.38
C ASP A 152 4.69 6.68 -9.99
N PHE A 153 4.89 5.44 -9.52
CA PHE A 153 5.45 5.18 -8.22
C PHE A 153 6.80 5.90 -8.03
N GLY A 154 7.65 6.00 -9.07
CA GLY A 154 8.94 6.69 -9.00
C GLY A 154 8.80 8.17 -8.65
N LYS A 155 7.68 8.80 -8.99
CA LYS A 155 7.40 10.21 -8.67
C LYS A 155 6.73 10.39 -7.30
N SER A 156 6.29 9.31 -6.66
CA SER A 156 5.70 9.37 -5.32
C SER A 156 6.75 9.66 -4.25
N PHE A 157 6.30 10.05 -3.05
CA PHE A 157 7.18 10.27 -1.90
C PHE A 157 8.10 9.06 -1.63
N LEU A 158 7.52 7.85 -1.58
CA LEU A 158 8.31 6.64 -1.35
C LEU A 158 9.17 6.26 -2.56
N GLY A 159 8.74 6.54 -3.80
CA GLY A 159 9.57 6.34 -4.99
C GLY A 159 10.84 7.17 -4.95
N GLN A 160 10.72 8.47 -4.67
CA GLN A 160 11.85 9.38 -4.56
C GLN A 160 12.78 9.01 -3.39
N LEU A 161 12.21 8.57 -2.27
CA LEU A 161 12.98 8.08 -1.12
C LEU A 161 13.85 6.86 -1.51
N LEU A 162 13.31 5.95 -2.30
CA LEU A 162 14.04 4.76 -2.75
C LEU A 162 15.13 5.10 -3.78
N GLU A 163 14.90 6.07 -4.66
CA GLU A 163 15.90 6.54 -5.62
C GLU A 163 17.13 7.16 -4.92
N GLN A 164 16.92 7.85 -3.79
CA GLN A 164 18.02 8.41 -2.98
C GLN A 164 18.88 7.32 -2.34
N GLU A 165 18.27 6.25 -1.82
CA GLU A 165 18.99 5.15 -1.17
C GLU A 165 19.67 4.19 -2.17
N THR A 166 19.16 4.11 -3.40
CA THR A 166 19.71 3.23 -4.45
C THR A 166 20.72 3.93 -5.36
N SER A 167 20.82 5.26 -5.30
CA SER A 167 21.86 6.00 -6.00
C SER A 167 23.22 5.75 -5.34
N PRO A 168 24.24 5.26 -6.08
CA PRO A 168 25.57 5.14 -5.52
C PRO A 168 26.04 6.53 -5.10
N VAL A 169 26.55 6.65 -3.89
CA VAL A 169 27.31 7.81 -3.42
C VAL A 169 28.54 7.94 -4.32
N MET A 170 28.40 8.59 -5.48
CA MET A 170 29.53 9.07 -6.25
C MET A 170 30.20 10.16 -5.42
N ASP A 171 31.27 9.77 -4.74
CA ASP A 171 32.41 10.59 -4.35
C ASP A 171 32.16 12.09 -4.30
N ARG A 172 31.83 12.60 -3.10
CA ARG A 172 32.36 13.89 -2.67
C ARG A 172 33.87 13.75 -2.43
N HIS A 173 34.63 13.42 -3.47
CA HIS A 173 36.04 13.76 -3.50
C HIS A 173 36.13 15.21 -3.94
N GLU A 174 36.23 16.06 -2.92
CA GLU A 174 36.83 17.38 -3.04
C GLU A 174 38.10 17.24 -3.88
N SER A 175 38.04 17.74 -5.12
CA SER A 175 39.22 17.87 -5.96
C SER A 175 40.03 19.04 -5.43
N VAL A 176 40.70 18.83 -4.30
CA VAL A 176 41.81 19.65 -3.88
C VAL A 176 42.88 19.47 -4.95
N LYS A 177 42.94 20.42 -5.88
CA LYS A 177 44.11 20.65 -6.72
C LYS A 177 45.28 20.92 -5.77
N ILE A 178 46.07 19.89 -5.50
CA ILE A 178 47.41 20.05 -4.94
C ILE A 178 48.25 20.64 -6.07
N ASP A 179 48.31 21.96 -6.12
CA ASP A 179 49.32 22.65 -6.90
C ASP A 179 50.68 22.48 -6.21
N LYS A 180 51.65 22.08 -7.00
CA LYS A 180 53.00 21.74 -6.59
C LYS A 180 53.82 23.01 -6.77
N SER A 181 54.08 23.73 -5.69
CA SER A 181 55.06 24.81 -5.67
C SER A 181 55.87 24.78 -4.37
N ASP A 182 57.15 25.05 -4.53
CA ASP A 182 58.30 24.80 -3.65
C ASP A 182 58.22 25.27 -2.18
N PRO A 183 59.09 24.72 -1.30
CA PRO A 183 59.27 25.14 0.08
C PRO A 183 60.21 26.36 0.17
N PHE A 184 60.06 27.15 1.24
CA PHE A 184 60.78 28.40 1.56
C PHE A 184 60.15 29.69 1.02
N GLU A 185 59.18 30.22 1.77
CA GLU A 185 59.23 31.64 2.14
C GLU A 185 58.44 31.88 3.44
N VAL A 186 59.14 32.44 4.43
CA VAL A 186 58.59 32.95 5.68
C VAL A 186 58.21 34.41 5.44
N THR A 187 56.96 34.82 5.71
CA THR A 187 56.67 36.19 6.21
C THR A 187 55.34 36.22 6.99
N GLU A 188 55.38 36.92 8.12
CA GLU A 188 54.36 37.12 9.16
C GLU A 188 53.17 38.06 8.77
N PRO A 189 52.13 38.25 9.64
CA PRO A 189 50.74 38.64 9.29
C PRO A 189 50.47 40.16 9.31
N PRO A 190 49.23 40.62 9.01
CA PRO A 190 48.48 41.28 10.10
C PRO A 190 46.93 41.13 10.07
N ALA A 191 46.35 41.48 11.21
CA ALA A 191 44.92 41.60 11.50
C ALA A 191 44.24 42.79 10.78
N SER A 192 42.92 42.69 10.51
CA SER A 192 41.85 43.59 11.03
C SER A 192 40.60 43.64 10.13
N ARG A 193 39.43 43.45 10.77
CA ARG A 193 38.08 44.01 10.54
C ARG A 193 37.58 44.33 9.11
N GLY A 194 36.37 43.83 8.82
CA GLY A 194 35.38 44.60 8.06
C GLY A 194 34.31 43.81 7.31
N VAL A 195 33.18 43.55 7.99
CA VAL A 195 31.79 43.62 7.47
C VAL A 195 31.52 43.08 6.05
N PHE A 196 30.85 41.93 5.97
CA PHE A 196 29.86 41.69 4.91
C PHE A 196 28.53 41.28 5.55
N LYS A 197 27.59 42.23 5.50
CA LYS A 197 26.19 42.06 5.82
C LYS A 197 25.55 41.57 4.53
N GLN A 198 25.00 40.36 4.52
CA GLN A 198 24.11 39.93 3.43
C GLN A 198 22.86 39.32 4.03
N ASP A 199 21.75 39.94 3.65
CA ASP A 199 20.41 39.79 4.19
C ASP A 199 19.91 38.34 4.10
N ILE A 200 19.58 37.75 5.25
CA ILE A 200 18.69 36.59 5.31
C ILE A 200 17.27 37.14 5.27
N SER A 201 16.83 37.50 4.06
CA SER A 201 15.41 37.70 3.78
C SER A 201 14.79 36.36 3.38
N SER A 202 13.87 35.90 4.22
CA SER A 202 12.73 35.03 3.92
C SER A 202 12.85 34.09 2.70
N VAL A 203 13.15 32.82 2.94
CA VAL A 203 12.55 31.75 2.13
C VAL A 203 11.29 31.31 2.87
N ALA A 204 10.22 32.07 2.63
CA ALA A 204 8.87 31.62 2.89
C ALA A 204 8.61 30.35 2.06
N GLY A 205 7.77 29.46 2.62
CA GLY A 205 7.51 28.11 2.14
C GLY A 205 7.44 27.97 0.63
N GLN A 206 8.35 27.16 0.10
CA GLN A 206 8.25 26.64 -1.24
C GLN A 206 7.29 25.44 -1.17
N GLU A 207 5.99 25.72 -1.17
CA GLU A 207 4.97 24.72 -1.50
C GLU A 207 5.29 24.21 -2.91
N MET A 208 5.74 22.96 -3.01
CA MET A 208 5.87 22.32 -4.32
C MET A 208 4.49 22.26 -4.97
N PRO A 209 4.35 22.64 -6.25
CA PRO A 209 3.07 22.58 -6.93
C PRO A 209 2.68 21.10 -7.11
N PHE A 210 1.71 20.65 -6.33
CA PHE A 210 1.06 19.37 -6.56
C PHE A 210 0.43 19.38 -7.97
N PRO A 211 0.65 18.33 -8.79
CA PRO A 211 0.04 18.25 -10.11
C PRO A 211 -1.49 18.26 -9.99
N GLU A 212 -2.16 19.06 -10.82
CA GLU A 212 -3.62 19.02 -10.96
C GLU A 212 -4.04 17.63 -11.48
N VAL A 213 -4.56 16.82 -10.57
CA VAL A 213 -5.16 15.53 -10.91
C VAL A 213 -6.53 15.84 -11.53
N SER A 214 -6.73 15.48 -12.80
CA SER A 214 -8.08 15.50 -13.38
C SER A 214 -8.80 14.26 -12.86
N VAL A 215 -9.80 14.46 -12.01
CA VAL A 215 -10.48 13.38 -11.28
C VAL A 215 -11.94 13.31 -11.70
N ALA A 216 -12.43 12.11 -12.05
CA ALA A 216 -13.85 11.89 -12.25
C ALA A 216 -14.57 11.80 -10.88
N ALA A 217 -15.67 12.52 -10.71
CA ALA A 217 -16.57 12.30 -9.60
C ALA A 217 -17.32 10.98 -9.85
N VAL A 218 -17.24 10.02 -8.93
CA VAL A 218 -17.95 8.75 -9.07
C VAL A 218 -19.27 8.86 -8.33
N SER A 219 -20.37 8.90 -9.08
CA SER A 219 -21.67 8.57 -8.50
C SER A 219 -21.67 7.07 -8.25
N TYR A 220 -21.78 6.66 -7.00
CA TYR A 220 -22.14 5.29 -6.65
C TYR A 220 -23.66 5.08 -6.81
N ASP A 221 -24.22 5.46 -7.95
CA ASP A 221 -25.41 4.81 -8.50
C ASP A 221 -24.96 3.47 -9.12
N GLY A 222 -24.45 2.60 -8.24
CA GLY A 222 -23.55 1.53 -8.64
C GLY A 222 -23.62 0.28 -7.76
N GLN A 223 -24.69 0.08 -7.00
CA GLN A 223 -25.33 -1.22 -7.16
C GLN A 223 -25.90 -1.19 -8.56
N LEU A 224 -25.23 -1.84 -9.52
CA LEU A 224 -25.96 -2.38 -10.66
C LEU A 224 -27.20 -3.01 -10.04
N PRO A 225 -28.42 -2.50 -10.27
CA PRO A 225 -29.57 -3.31 -9.97
C PRO A 225 -29.30 -4.54 -10.83
N MET A 226 -29.03 -5.68 -10.19
CA MET A 226 -29.43 -6.91 -10.83
C MET A 226 -30.89 -6.62 -11.18
N SER A 227 -31.15 -6.38 -12.47
CA SER A 227 -32.48 -6.39 -13.06
C SER A 227 -33.28 -7.39 -12.25
N GLY A 228 -34.47 -7.06 -11.74
CA GLY A 228 -35.18 -7.94 -10.79
C GLY A 228 -35.19 -9.42 -11.23
N ALA A 229 -35.10 -9.69 -12.54
CA ALA A 229 -34.81 -10.99 -13.13
C ALA A 229 -33.49 -11.67 -12.67
N SER A 230 -32.32 -11.01 -12.70
CA SER A 230 -31.03 -11.63 -12.33
C SER A 230 -30.89 -11.87 -10.82
N SER A 231 -31.47 -11.03 -9.97
CA SER A 231 -31.51 -11.27 -8.52
C SER A 231 -32.40 -12.49 -8.20
N VAL A 232 -33.57 -12.58 -8.82
CA VAL A 232 -34.46 -13.74 -8.68
C VAL A 232 -33.79 -15.02 -9.20
N VAL A 233 -33.11 -14.96 -10.35
CA VAL A 233 -32.37 -16.11 -10.90
C VAL A 233 -31.25 -16.55 -9.95
N LEU A 234 -30.51 -15.62 -9.35
CA LEU A 234 -29.44 -15.96 -8.40
C LEU A 234 -30.00 -16.59 -7.12
N HIS A 235 -31.12 -16.07 -6.59
CA HIS A 235 -31.80 -16.64 -5.43
C HIS A 235 -32.37 -18.03 -5.73
N ILE A 236 -32.95 -18.23 -6.92
CA ILE A 236 -33.42 -19.54 -7.38
C ILE A 236 -32.24 -20.52 -7.51
N LEU A 237 -31.12 -20.10 -8.09
CA LEU A 237 -29.91 -20.93 -8.22
C LEU A 237 -29.29 -21.28 -6.85
N ALA A 238 -29.23 -20.33 -5.93
CA ALA A 238 -28.75 -20.55 -4.58
C ALA A 238 -29.68 -21.49 -3.80
N PHE A 239 -30.99 -21.29 -3.92
CA PHE A 239 -32.01 -22.17 -3.31
C PHE A 239 -31.95 -23.58 -3.87
N ILE A 240 -31.87 -23.75 -5.20
CA ILE A 240 -31.73 -25.06 -5.85
C ILE A 240 -30.44 -25.73 -5.40
N SER A 241 -29.30 -25.02 -5.40
CA SER A 241 -28.01 -25.57 -4.96
C SER A 241 -28.06 -26.02 -3.50
N PHE A 242 -28.61 -25.20 -2.61
CA PHE A 242 -28.75 -25.53 -1.20
C PHE A 242 -29.70 -26.72 -0.99
N PHE A 243 -30.82 -26.76 -1.70
CA PHE A 243 -31.78 -27.85 -1.61
C PHE A 243 -31.21 -29.16 -2.16
N LEU A 244 -30.50 -29.14 -3.29
CA LEU A 244 -29.84 -30.32 -3.86
C LEU A 244 -28.73 -30.84 -2.95
N LEU A 245 -27.92 -29.96 -2.36
CA LEU A 245 -26.89 -30.34 -1.40
C LEU A 245 -27.49 -30.93 -0.12
N THR A 246 -28.57 -30.32 0.39
CA THR A 246 -29.26 -30.81 1.59
C THR A 246 -29.98 -32.14 1.32
N LEU A 247 -30.61 -32.30 0.16
CA LEU A 247 -31.24 -33.55 -0.26
C LEU A 247 -30.19 -34.64 -0.47
N TRP A 248 -29.05 -34.31 -1.09
CA TRP A 248 -27.94 -35.25 -1.24
C TRP A 248 -27.36 -35.68 0.11
N ALA A 249 -27.18 -34.74 1.03
CA ALA A 249 -26.75 -35.03 2.40
C ALA A 249 -27.77 -35.91 3.15
N ALA A 250 -29.06 -35.63 3.02
CA ALA A 250 -30.12 -36.44 3.61
C ALA A 250 -30.15 -37.86 3.01
N LEU A 251 -30.04 -37.99 1.68
CA LEU A 251 -30.01 -39.27 0.99
C LEU A 251 -28.74 -40.08 1.33
N THR A 252 -27.59 -39.44 1.50
CA THR A 252 -26.37 -40.14 1.95
C THR A 252 -26.47 -40.60 3.39
N VAL A 253 -27.10 -39.82 4.28
CA VAL A 253 -27.37 -40.24 5.67
C VAL A 253 -28.36 -41.40 5.71
N ILE A 254 -29.47 -41.31 4.96
CA ILE A 254 -30.49 -42.37 4.87
C ILE A 254 -29.93 -43.63 4.20
N GLY A 255 -29.13 -43.48 3.15
CA GLY A 255 -28.44 -44.59 2.48
C GLY A 255 -27.45 -45.30 3.40
N ARG A 256 -26.73 -44.55 4.24
CA ARG A 256 -25.84 -45.11 5.27
C ARG A 256 -26.60 -45.73 6.44
N SER A 257 -27.77 -45.22 6.83
CA SER A 257 -28.55 -45.77 7.95
C SER A 257 -29.39 -47.00 7.56
N HIS A 258 -29.71 -47.19 6.28
CA HIS A 258 -30.53 -48.30 5.80
C HIS A 258 -29.79 -49.35 4.96
N GLY A 259 -28.45 -49.26 4.84
CA GLY A 259 -27.67 -50.29 4.15
C GLY A 259 -28.01 -50.45 2.67
N PHE A 260 -28.57 -49.42 2.02
CA PHE A 260 -28.73 -49.40 0.58
C PHE A 260 -27.39 -48.99 -0.03
N GLY A 261 -26.64 -49.99 -0.52
CA GLY A 261 -25.51 -49.77 -1.40
C GLY A 261 -26.00 -49.10 -2.68
N VAL A 262 -25.88 -47.78 -2.74
CA VAL A 262 -26.07 -47.05 -3.98
C VAL A 262 -24.69 -46.85 -4.59
N ASP A 263 -24.29 -47.80 -5.44
CA ASP A 263 -23.16 -47.64 -6.34
C ASP A 263 -23.48 -46.53 -7.33
N PHE A 264 -22.80 -45.39 -7.21
CA PHE A 264 -22.80 -44.35 -8.22
C PHE A 264 -21.41 -44.21 -8.85
N PRO A 265 -21.34 -43.95 -10.17
CA PRO A 265 -20.14 -44.11 -10.96
C PRO A 265 -19.08 -43.07 -10.58
N VAL A 266 -17.90 -43.59 -10.24
CA VAL A 266 -16.67 -42.83 -10.06
C VAL A 266 -16.29 -42.16 -11.38
N ILE A 267 -16.57 -40.86 -11.50
CA ILE A 267 -15.87 -39.99 -12.46
C ILE A 267 -14.48 -39.74 -11.88
N GLY A 268 -13.57 -40.68 -12.15
CA GLY A 268 -12.24 -40.69 -11.56
C GLY A 268 -11.35 -41.77 -12.14
N ARG A 269 -11.31 -41.91 -13.47
CA ARG A 269 -10.28 -42.69 -14.18
C ARG A 269 -9.98 -42.11 -15.56
N TYR A 270 -9.45 -40.89 -15.57
CA TYR A 270 -8.57 -40.43 -16.64
C TYR A 270 -7.50 -39.58 -15.97
N PHE A 271 -6.50 -40.20 -15.34
CA PHE A 271 -5.14 -39.69 -15.15
C PHE A 271 -4.39 -40.70 -14.26
N GLY A 272 -3.24 -41.19 -14.74
CA GLY A 272 -2.17 -41.67 -13.86
C GLY A 272 -1.85 -43.16 -13.88
N ALA A 273 -0.87 -43.49 -14.74
CA ALA A 273 0.26 -44.38 -14.46
C ALA A 273 -0.02 -45.85 -14.11
N GLY A 274 -0.04 -46.68 -15.16
CA GLY A 274 0.36 -48.08 -15.03
C GLY A 274 1.88 -48.22 -15.06
N LEU A 275 2.44 -48.77 -13.98
CA LEU A 275 3.66 -49.56 -14.01
C LEU A 275 3.48 -50.69 -12.98
N PRO A 276 3.50 -51.97 -13.41
CA PRO A 276 3.82 -53.05 -12.52
C PRO A 276 5.20 -53.63 -12.87
N SER A 277 5.95 -53.90 -11.81
CA SER A 277 6.94 -54.97 -11.70
C SER A 277 6.40 -56.32 -12.14
#